data_AF-A0A452C3J6-F1
#
_entry.id   AF-A0A452C3J6-F1
#
_cell.length_a   1.000
_cell.length_b   1.000
_cell.length_c   1.000
_cell.angle_alpha   90.00
_cell.angle_beta   90.00
_cell.angle_gamma   90.00
#
_symmetry.space_group_name_H-M   'P 1'
#
loop_
_entity.id
_entity.type
_entity.pdbx_description
1 polymer ?
#
loop_
_entity_poly.entity_id
_entity_poly.type
_entity_poly.pdbx_seq_one_letter_code
_entity_poly.pdbx_strand_id
1 'polypeptide(L)'
;MLSNLSQRPATRAFLLDPDRCVVQRLLPLTQYPDSSVRRGGVVGTLRNCCFEHRHHEWLLGPEVDILPFLLLPLAGPEDFSEEEMERLPVDLQYLPQDKQRDPDADIRKMLIEAIMLLTATAPGRKQVRDQGAYLILRELHNWEPEPDVRVTCEKLIQVLIGDEPEHGMENLLEVQVPEDVERQLQQQDRQEQEQCERVQQALELAPETQAEVAAPT
;
A
#
# COMPACT_ATOMS: atom_id res chain seq x y z
N MET A 1 -13.97 12.94 -7.55
CA MET A 1 -15.44 12.78 -7.45
C MET A 1 -15.83 11.32 -7.15
N LEU A 2 -15.31 10.32 -7.87
CA LEU A 2 -15.62 8.90 -7.59
C LEU A 2 -15.15 8.43 -6.20
N SER A 3 -13.94 8.84 -5.76
CA SER A 3 -13.44 8.53 -4.39
C SER A 3 -14.44 8.95 -3.30
N ASN A 4 -14.94 10.18 -3.34
CA ASN A 4 -15.94 10.65 -2.36
C ASN A 4 -17.23 9.83 -2.40
N LEU A 5 -17.71 9.44 -3.59
CA LEU A 5 -18.91 8.61 -3.71
C LEU A 5 -18.68 7.20 -3.14
N SER A 6 -17.49 6.63 -3.32
CA SER A 6 -17.12 5.29 -2.82
C SER A 6 -17.01 5.20 -1.29
N GLN A 7 -17.05 6.32 -0.57
CA GLN A 7 -17.21 6.30 0.90
C GLN A 7 -18.59 5.75 1.32
N ARG A 8 -19.58 5.77 0.42
CA ARG A 8 -20.93 5.26 0.67
C ARG A 8 -21.00 3.76 0.33
N PRO A 9 -21.56 2.89 1.22
CA PRO A 9 -21.67 1.45 0.97
C PRO A 9 -22.38 1.09 -0.34
N ALA A 10 -23.45 1.82 -0.69
CA ALA A 10 -24.19 1.59 -1.94
C ALA A 10 -23.32 1.78 -3.20
N THR A 11 -22.40 2.74 -3.19
CA THR A 11 -21.47 2.95 -4.30
C THR A 11 -20.46 1.81 -4.36
N ARG A 12 -19.92 1.37 -3.22
CA ARG A 12 -18.99 0.24 -3.19
C ARG A 12 -19.64 -1.04 -3.69
N ALA A 13 -20.87 -1.32 -3.28
CA ALA A 13 -21.65 -2.44 -3.78
C ALA A 13 -21.80 -2.40 -5.31
N PHE A 14 -22.03 -1.22 -5.90
CA PHE A 14 -22.06 -1.06 -7.35
C PHE A 14 -20.69 -1.27 -8.02
N LEU A 15 -19.60 -0.78 -7.40
CA LEU A 15 -18.24 -0.90 -7.92
C LEU A 15 -17.70 -2.34 -7.85
N LEU A 16 -18.10 -3.07 -6.80
CA LEU A 16 -17.70 -4.44 -6.49
C LEU A 16 -18.67 -5.49 -7.04
N ASP A 17 -19.64 -5.09 -7.85
CA ASP A 17 -20.56 -6.00 -8.54
C ASP A 17 -19.78 -6.80 -9.61
N PRO A 18 -19.62 -8.13 -9.46
CA PRO A 18 -18.83 -8.95 -10.37
C PRO A 18 -19.36 -8.93 -11.81
N ASP A 19 -20.68 -8.79 -12.00
CA ASP A 19 -21.32 -8.80 -13.32
C ASP A 19 -21.05 -7.49 -14.11
N ARG A 20 -20.61 -6.43 -13.43
CA ARG A 20 -20.36 -5.11 -14.05
C ARG A 20 -18.90 -4.85 -14.35
N CYS A 21 -18.00 -5.63 -13.75
CA CYS A 21 -16.56 -5.51 -13.85
C CYS A 21 -16.06 -4.05 -13.75
N VAL A 22 -16.63 -3.26 -12.83
CA VAL A 22 -16.28 -1.83 -12.72
C VAL A 22 -14.91 -1.68 -12.09
N VAL A 23 -14.64 -2.42 -11.01
CA VAL A 23 -13.35 -2.37 -10.31
C VAL A 23 -12.18 -2.71 -11.23
N GLN A 24 -12.29 -3.74 -12.08
CA GLN A 24 -11.24 -4.12 -13.03
C GLN A 24 -10.90 -3.01 -14.02
N ARG A 25 -11.91 -2.23 -14.45
CA ARG A 25 -11.70 -1.09 -15.36
C ARG A 25 -10.98 0.09 -14.70
N LEU A 26 -10.97 0.14 -13.37
CA LEU A 26 -10.23 1.15 -12.62
C LEU A 26 -8.75 0.76 -12.43
N LEU A 27 -8.42 -0.54 -12.42
CA LEU A 27 -7.08 -1.01 -12.06
C LEU A 27 -5.95 -0.42 -12.92
N PRO A 28 -6.04 -0.37 -14.28
CA PRO A 28 -4.97 0.21 -15.09
C PRO A 28 -4.77 1.71 -14.85
N LEU A 29 -5.75 2.39 -14.26
CA LEU A 29 -5.70 3.82 -14.01
C LEU A 29 -4.92 4.17 -12.73
N THR A 30 -4.46 3.19 -11.94
CA THR A 30 -3.53 3.42 -10.81
C THR A 30 -2.20 3.99 -11.27
N GLN A 31 -1.83 3.79 -12.54
CA GLN A 31 -0.58 4.27 -13.15
C GLN A 31 -0.81 5.30 -14.26
N TYR A 32 -1.95 5.99 -14.27
CA TYR A 32 -2.23 6.98 -15.31
C TYR A 32 -1.16 8.10 -15.33
N PRO A 33 -0.36 8.23 -16.41
CA PRO A 33 0.86 9.03 -16.39
C PRO A 33 0.59 10.53 -16.23
N ASP A 34 -0.43 11.04 -16.91
CA ASP A 34 -0.61 12.49 -17.09
C ASP A 34 -1.39 13.18 -15.96
N SER A 35 -1.81 12.46 -14.92
CA SER A 35 -2.67 13.05 -13.89
C SER A 35 -2.61 12.33 -12.53
N SER A 36 -1.91 12.95 -11.58
CA SER A 36 -1.95 12.57 -10.16
C SER A 36 -3.38 12.62 -9.60
N VAL A 37 -4.18 13.61 -10.01
CA VAL A 37 -5.61 13.71 -9.61
C VAL A 37 -6.41 12.47 -10.01
N ARG A 38 -6.17 11.92 -11.21
CA ARG A 38 -6.83 10.67 -11.64
C ARG A 38 -6.33 9.47 -10.87
N ARG A 39 -5.00 9.32 -10.74
CA ARG A 39 -4.40 8.23 -9.96
C ARG A 39 -4.89 8.23 -8.52
N GLY A 40 -4.75 9.35 -7.81
CA GLY A 40 -5.23 9.50 -6.43
C GLY A 40 -6.74 9.30 -6.29
N GLY A 41 -7.53 9.78 -7.27
CA GLY A 41 -8.97 9.53 -7.30
C GLY A 41 -9.33 8.04 -7.44
N VAL A 42 -8.58 7.30 -8.26
CA VAL A 42 -8.76 5.86 -8.48
C VAL A 42 -8.26 5.05 -7.29
N VAL A 43 -7.04 5.32 -6.83
CA VAL A 43 -6.44 4.64 -5.67
C VAL A 43 -7.29 4.86 -4.42
N GLY A 44 -7.77 6.09 -4.19
CA GLY A 44 -8.70 6.37 -3.10
C GLY A 44 -10.03 5.60 -3.23
N THR A 45 -10.55 5.43 -4.45
CA THR A 45 -11.72 4.57 -4.69
C THR A 45 -11.43 3.10 -4.39
N LEU A 46 -10.29 2.56 -4.85
CA LEU A 46 -9.90 1.17 -4.61
C LEU A 46 -9.69 0.90 -3.11
N ARG A 47 -8.97 1.80 -2.42
CA ARG A 47 -8.81 1.76 -0.96
C ARG A 47 -10.15 1.72 -0.24
N ASN A 48 -11.09 2.58 -0.64
CA ASN A 48 -12.43 2.58 -0.04
C ASN A 48 -13.17 1.25 -0.28
N CYS A 49 -13.03 0.65 -1.46
CA CYS A 49 -13.58 -0.68 -1.76
C CYS A 49 -12.96 -1.79 -0.89
N CYS A 50 -11.68 -1.67 -0.50
CA CYS A 50 -11.00 -2.64 0.35
C CYS A 50 -11.52 -2.69 1.79
N PHE A 51 -12.39 -1.78 2.23
CA PHE A 51 -13.11 -1.94 3.51
C PHE A 51 -14.16 -3.07 3.47
N GLU A 52 -14.62 -3.49 2.29
CA GLU A 52 -15.61 -4.56 2.13
C GLU A 52 -14.93 -5.95 2.19
N HIS A 53 -14.48 -6.35 3.39
CA HIS A 53 -13.68 -7.56 3.60
C HIS A 53 -14.27 -8.87 3.04
N ARG A 54 -15.59 -8.94 2.90
CA ARG A 54 -16.28 -10.07 2.24
C ARG A 54 -15.87 -10.28 0.78
N HIS A 55 -15.29 -9.27 0.14
CA HIS A 55 -14.82 -9.32 -1.24
C HIS A 55 -13.31 -9.53 -1.35
N HIS A 56 -12.55 -9.62 -0.25
CA HIS A 56 -11.08 -9.71 -0.31
C HIS A 56 -10.59 -10.91 -1.10
N GLU A 57 -11.15 -12.10 -0.88
CA GLU A 57 -10.78 -13.30 -1.63
C GLU A 57 -11.05 -13.16 -3.13
N TRP A 58 -12.14 -12.47 -3.51
CA TRP A 58 -12.45 -12.20 -4.93
C TRP A 58 -11.55 -11.12 -5.53
N LEU A 59 -11.28 -10.05 -4.78
CA LEU A 59 -10.40 -8.95 -5.21
C LEU A 59 -8.96 -9.43 -5.43
N LEU A 60 -8.46 -10.29 -4.55
CA LEU A 60 -7.13 -10.91 -4.63
C LEU A 60 -7.12 -12.15 -5.54
N GLY A 61 -8.28 -12.68 -5.87
CA GLY A 61 -8.45 -13.84 -6.75
C GLY A 61 -8.19 -13.51 -8.22
N PRO A 62 -8.06 -14.55 -9.07
CA PRO A 62 -7.67 -14.40 -10.47
C PRO A 62 -8.67 -13.61 -11.33
N GLU A 63 -9.91 -13.42 -10.89
CA GLU A 63 -10.94 -12.66 -11.61
C GLU A 63 -10.73 -11.13 -11.57
N VAL A 64 -10.06 -10.64 -10.53
CA VAL A 64 -9.77 -9.20 -10.36
C VAL A 64 -8.26 -8.96 -10.34
N ASP A 65 -7.53 -9.82 -9.64
CA ASP A 65 -6.08 -9.76 -9.48
C ASP A 65 -5.60 -8.35 -9.11
N ILE A 66 -6.16 -7.79 -8.03
CA ILE A 66 -5.94 -6.38 -7.66
C ILE A 66 -4.50 -6.09 -7.23
N LEU A 67 -3.81 -7.07 -6.64
CA LEU A 67 -2.57 -6.85 -5.90
C LEU A 67 -1.43 -6.32 -6.80
N PRO A 68 -1.17 -6.87 -8.00
CA PRO A 68 -0.17 -6.32 -8.92
C PRO A 68 -0.39 -4.83 -9.23
N PHE A 69 -1.65 -4.40 -9.41
CA PHE A 69 -1.98 -2.99 -9.71
C PHE A 69 -1.77 -2.05 -8.54
N LEU A 70 -1.76 -2.56 -7.30
CA LEU A 70 -1.44 -1.82 -6.09
C LEU A 70 0.06 -1.77 -5.82
N LEU A 71 0.78 -2.86 -6.11
CA LEU A 71 2.22 -2.99 -5.88
C LEU A 71 3.06 -2.31 -6.98
N LEU A 72 2.62 -2.34 -8.23
CA LEU A 72 3.42 -1.84 -9.36
C LEU A 72 3.75 -0.33 -9.26
N PRO A 73 2.83 0.57 -8.82
CA PRO A 73 3.21 1.96 -8.56
C PRO A 73 4.16 2.12 -7.35
N LEU A 74 4.31 1.11 -6.48
CA LEU A 74 5.22 1.09 -5.34
C LEU A 74 6.59 0.46 -5.65
N ALA A 75 6.70 -0.26 -6.76
CA ALA A 75 7.93 -0.93 -7.20
C ALA A 75 8.90 0.05 -7.89
N GLY A 76 10.20 -0.12 -7.63
CA GLY A 76 11.29 0.60 -8.30
C GLY A 76 12.07 -0.30 -9.26
N PRO A 77 13.31 0.08 -9.61
CA PRO A 77 14.17 -0.64 -10.54
C PRO A 77 15.03 -1.72 -9.84
N GLU A 78 14.62 -2.19 -8.66
CA GLU A 78 15.43 -3.13 -7.88
C GLU A 78 15.52 -4.52 -8.53
N ASP A 79 16.71 -5.11 -8.48
CA ASP A 79 16.95 -6.47 -8.94
C ASP A 79 16.66 -7.48 -7.82
N PHE A 80 15.84 -8.48 -8.12
CA PHE A 80 15.56 -9.62 -7.25
C PHE A 80 16.28 -10.88 -7.75
N SER A 81 16.60 -11.80 -6.84
CA SER A 81 17.12 -13.12 -7.21
C SER A 81 16.10 -13.93 -8.01
N GLU A 82 16.56 -14.96 -8.75
CA GLU A 82 15.64 -15.82 -9.53
C GLU A 82 14.54 -16.45 -8.64
N GLU A 83 14.90 -16.91 -7.44
CA GLU A 83 13.94 -17.48 -6.48
C GLU A 83 12.91 -16.46 -5.98
N GLU A 84 13.31 -15.19 -5.83
CA GLU A 84 12.41 -14.10 -5.46
C GLU A 84 11.49 -13.72 -6.64
N MET A 85 12.03 -13.69 -7.87
CA MET A 85 11.26 -13.41 -9.08
C MET A 85 10.15 -14.44 -9.30
N GLU A 86 10.41 -15.73 -9.05
CA GLU A 86 9.39 -16.79 -9.18
C GLU A 86 8.17 -16.60 -8.27
N ARG A 87 8.30 -15.84 -7.17
CA ARG A 87 7.20 -15.55 -6.25
C ARG A 87 6.39 -14.32 -6.64
N LEU A 88 6.95 -13.43 -7.43
CA LEU A 88 6.29 -12.18 -7.82
C LEU A 88 5.27 -12.44 -8.94
N PRO A 89 4.15 -11.69 -8.97
CA PRO A 89 3.29 -11.62 -10.13
C PRO A 89 4.05 -11.22 -11.39
N VAL A 90 3.63 -11.74 -12.54
CA VAL A 90 4.31 -11.55 -13.84
C VAL A 90 4.55 -10.08 -14.16
N ASP A 91 3.60 -9.20 -13.85
CA ASP A 91 3.70 -7.75 -14.11
C ASP A 91 4.74 -7.03 -13.24
N LEU A 92 5.24 -7.68 -12.18
CA LEU A 92 6.26 -7.16 -11.27
C LEU A 92 7.65 -7.77 -11.49
N GLN A 93 7.76 -8.75 -12.39
CA GLN A 93 9.03 -9.39 -12.69
C GLN A 93 9.82 -8.57 -13.73
N TYR A 94 11.14 -8.50 -13.55
CA TYR A 94 12.08 -7.91 -14.52
C TYR A 94 11.69 -6.50 -14.97
N LEU A 95 11.34 -5.63 -14.01
CA LEU A 95 11.04 -4.22 -14.27
C LEU A 95 12.25 -3.52 -14.91
N PRO A 96 12.02 -2.54 -15.80
CA PRO A 96 13.12 -1.85 -16.46
C PRO A 96 13.87 -0.93 -15.49
N GLN A 97 15.13 -0.63 -15.79
CA GLN A 97 16.00 0.19 -14.94
C GLN A 97 15.52 1.65 -14.78
N ASP A 98 14.65 2.13 -15.68
CA ASP A 98 14.01 3.44 -15.59
C ASP A 98 12.68 3.41 -14.82
N LYS A 99 12.24 2.24 -14.30
CA LYS A 99 11.02 2.11 -13.51
C LYS A 99 11.06 3.02 -12.28
N GLN A 100 10.14 3.97 -12.24
CA GLN A 100 9.94 4.86 -11.09
C GLN A 100 8.72 4.45 -10.29
N ARG A 101 8.78 4.69 -8.98
CA ARG A 101 7.64 4.67 -8.07
C ARG A 101 6.71 5.86 -8.34
N ASP A 102 5.47 5.81 -7.85
CA ASP A 102 4.58 6.97 -7.95
C ASP A 102 5.24 8.17 -7.26
N PRO A 103 5.40 9.33 -7.94
CA PRO A 103 6.05 10.48 -7.36
C PRO A 103 5.26 11.09 -6.19
N ASP A 104 3.95 10.86 -6.12
CA ASP A 104 3.07 11.45 -5.13
C ASP A 104 3.00 10.60 -3.85
N ALA A 105 3.46 11.18 -2.73
CA ALA A 105 3.54 10.51 -1.44
C ALA A 105 2.17 10.09 -0.89
N ASP A 106 1.14 10.91 -1.09
CA ASP A 106 -0.22 10.58 -0.64
C ASP A 106 -0.77 9.38 -1.40
N ILE A 107 -0.45 9.29 -2.71
CA ILE A 107 -0.82 8.11 -3.52
C ILE A 107 -0.10 6.87 -3.03
N ARG A 108 1.22 6.93 -2.78
CA ARG A 108 1.99 5.81 -2.21
C ARG A 108 1.40 5.35 -0.88
N LYS A 109 1.09 6.28 0.02
CA LYS A 109 0.44 5.97 1.31
C LYS A 109 -0.91 5.29 1.12
N MET A 110 -1.78 5.81 0.27
CA MET A 110 -3.10 5.22 0.01
C MET A 110 -3.01 3.80 -0.59
N LEU A 111 -2.00 3.53 -1.44
CA LEU A 111 -1.75 2.19 -1.97
C LEU A 111 -1.36 1.21 -0.86
N ILE A 112 -0.45 1.60 0.03
CA ILE A 112 -0.04 0.80 1.19
C ILE A 112 -1.25 0.52 2.08
N GLU A 113 -2.07 1.53 2.37
CA GLU A 113 -3.29 1.39 3.17
C GLU A 113 -4.33 0.47 2.51
N ALA A 114 -4.45 0.50 1.18
CA ALA A 114 -5.32 -0.44 0.46
C ALA A 114 -4.85 -1.89 0.62
N ILE A 115 -3.54 -2.14 0.49
CA ILE A 115 -2.96 -3.48 0.72
C ILE A 115 -3.15 -3.89 2.19
N MET A 116 -2.95 -2.97 3.13
CA MET A 116 -3.18 -3.20 4.55
C MET A 116 -4.61 -3.64 4.86
N LEU A 117 -5.60 -3.00 4.22
CA LEU A 117 -7.00 -3.43 4.32
C LEU A 117 -7.22 -4.83 3.75
N LEU A 118 -6.62 -5.17 2.60
CA LEU A 118 -6.68 -6.52 2.03
C LEU A 118 -6.04 -7.58 2.95
N THR A 119 -5.09 -7.19 3.80
CA THR A 119 -4.49 -8.05 4.84
C THR A 119 -5.28 -8.12 6.14
N ALA A 120 -6.49 -7.56 6.21
CA ALA A 120 -7.31 -7.64 7.42
C ALA A 120 -7.77 -9.08 7.73
N THR A 121 -7.98 -9.91 6.71
CA THR A 121 -8.44 -11.29 6.85
C THR A 121 -7.28 -12.27 6.74
N ALA A 122 -7.38 -13.43 7.40
CA ALA A 122 -6.36 -14.50 7.30
C ALA A 122 -6.12 -14.97 5.85
N PRO A 123 -7.16 -15.24 5.02
CA PRO A 123 -6.95 -15.56 3.61
C PRO A 123 -6.25 -14.44 2.84
N GLY A 124 -6.62 -13.17 3.11
CA GLY A 124 -6.00 -12.01 2.49
C GLY A 124 -4.52 -11.87 2.84
N ARG A 125 -4.15 -11.99 4.13
CA ARG A 125 -2.74 -12.02 4.57
C ARG A 125 -1.96 -13.10 3.85
N LYS A 126 -2.52 -14.31 3.79
CA LYS A 126 -1.88 -15.44 3.13
C LYS A 126 -1.65 -15.14 1.65
N GLN A 127 -2.67 -14.72 0.91
CA GLN A 127 -2.54 -14.42 -0.53
C GLN A 127 -1.52 -13.30 -0.79
N VAL A 128 -1.54 -12.22 -0.01
CA VAL A 128 -0.58 -11.11 -0.16
C VAL A 128 0.86 -11.56 0.13
N ARG A 129 1.07 -12.45 1.12
CA ARG A 129 2.38 -13.07 1.39
C ARG A 129 2.83 -14.00 0.27
N ASP A 130 1.94 -14.86 -0.20
CA ASP A 130 2.23 -15.88 -1.21
C ASP A 130 2.61 -15.24 -2.57
N GLN A 131 2.08 -14.05 -2.89
CA GLN A 131 2.45 -13.26 -4.08
C GLN A 131 3.68 -12.36 -3.87
N GLY A 132 4.48 -12.58 -2.83
CA GLY A 132 5.77 -11.90 -2.67
C GLY A 132 5.71 -10.40 -2.35
N ALA A 133 4.57 -9.87 -1.87
CA ALA A 133 4.41 -8.43 -1.60
C ALA A 133 5.48 -7.86 -0.65
N TYR A 134 5.95 -8.68 0.31
CA TYR A 134 7.04 -8.31 1.23
C TYR A 134 8.30 -7.83 0.50
N LEU A 135 8.64 -8.44 -0.65
CA LEU A 135 9.85 -8.08 -1.42
C LEU A 135 9.77 -6.63 -1.92
N ILE A 136 8.64 -6.26 -2.52
CA ILE A 136 8.39 -4.89 -3.00
C ILE A 136 8.35 -3.91 -1.84
N LEU A 137 7.68 -4.26 -0.73
CA LEU A 137 7.52 -3.39 0.43
C LEU A 137 8.85 -3.17 1.18
N ARG A 138 9.72 -4.18 1.26
CA ARG A 138 11.07 -4.05 1.84
C ARG A 138 11.89 -3.00 1.10
N GLU A 139 11.93 -3.08 -0.23
CA GLU A 139 12.66 -2.10 -1.04
C GLU A 139 12.00 -0.71 -1.02
N LEU A 140 10.66 -0.67 -1.01
CA LEU A 140 9.93 0.59 -0.81
C LEU A 140 10.30 1.24 0.52
N HIS A 141 10.30 0.51 1.63
CA HIS A 141 10.63 1.06 2.96
C HIS A 141 12.06 1.63 3.01
N ASN A 142 13.03 0.93 2.39
CA ASN A 142 14.41 1.39 2.31
C ASN A 142 14.57 2.67 1.49
N TRP A 143 13.80 2.79 0.40
CA TRP A 143 13.86 3.93 -0.52
C TRP A 143 13.03 5.13 -0.07
N GLU A 144 11.88 4.91 0.58
CA GLU A 144 10.82 5.90 0.80
C GLU A 144 11.33 7.13 1.54
N PRO A 145 11.37 8.33 0.91
CA PRO A 145 11.88 9.53 1.55
C PRO A 145 10.93 10.10 2.61
N GLU A 146 9.61 9.91 2.47
CA GLU A 146 8.62 10.54 3.35
C GLU A 146 8.44 9.74 4.65
N PRO A 147 8.71 10.32 5.83
CA PRO A 147 8.66 9.60 7.11
C PRO A 147 7.30 8.93 7.38
N ASP A 148 6.20 9.62 7.10
CA ASP A 148 4.84 9.13 7.32
C ASP A 148 4.48 7.95 6.41
N VAL A 149 4.92 7.98 5.14
CA VAL A 149 4.75 6.86 4.21
C VAL A 149 5.60 5.68 4.64
N ARG A 150 6.84 5.94 5.10
CA ARG A 150 7.77 4.90 5.59
C ARG A 150 7.21 4.17 6.80
N VAL A 151 6.65 4.88 7.77
CA VAL A 151 5.97 4.28 8.96
C VAL A 151 4.75 3.47 8.53
N THR A 152 3.94 3.99 7.60
CA THR A 152 2.77 3.24 7.08
C THR A 152 3.21 1.94 6.39
N CYS A 153 4.31 1.97 5.63
CA CYS A 153 4.92 0.79 5.03
C CYS A 153 5.43 -0.20 6.08
N GLU A 154 6.09 0.30 7.13
CA GLU A 154 6.58 -0.52 8.23
C GLU A 154 5.44 -1.28 8.94
N LYS A 155 4.32 -0.60 9.22
CA LYS A 155 3.12 -1.25 9.80
C LYS A 155 2.61 -2.39 8.92
N LEU A 156 2.55 -2.21 7.60
CA LEU A 156 2.15 -3.28 6.69
C LEU A 156 3.16 -4.43 6.69
N ILE A 157 4.46 -4.13 6.68
CA ILE A 157 5.50 -5.17 6.77
C ILE A 157 5.34 -5.97 8.06
N GLN A 158 5.11 -5.31 9.19
CA GLN A 158 4.87 -5.98 10.49
C GLN A 158 3.67 -6.94 10.42
N VAL A 159 2.58 -6.56 9.74
CA VAL A 159 1.42 -7.45 9.51
C VAL A 159 1.79 -8.68 8.66
N LEU A 160 2.67 -8.51 7.66
CA LEU A 160 3.08 -9.61 6.77
C LEU A 160 4.10 -10.57 7.40
N ILE A 161 4.98 -10.07 8.26
CA ILE A 161 5.98 -10.92 8.94
C ILE A 161 5.49 -11.49 10.26
N GLY A 162 4.42 -10.91 10.81
CA GLY A 162 3.84 -11.31 12.09
C GLY A 162 3.17 -12.70 12.05
N ASP A 163 3.02 -13.27 13.24
CA ASP A 163 2.29 -14.51 13.44
C ASP A 163 0.79 -14.32 13.14
N GLU A 164 0.16 -15.40 12.69
CA GLU A 164 -1.28 -15.39 12.43
C GLU A 164 -2.06 -15.24 13.75
N PRO A 165 -3.08 -14.35 13.81
CA PRO A 165 -3.91 -14.20 15.00
C PRO A 165 -4.56 -15.51 15.47
N GLU A 166 -4.91 -15.56 16.76
CA GLU A 166 -5.62 -16.71 17.34
C GLU A 166 -6.96 -16.98 16.63
N HIS A 167 -7.42 -18.23 16.70
CA HIS A 167 -8.70 -18.61 16.10
C HIS A 167 -9.84 -17.76 16.67
N GLY A 168 -10.66 -17.19 15.78
CA GLY A 168 -11.69 -16.22 16.14
C GLY A 168 -11.24 -14.75 16.08
N MET A 169 -9.95 -14.46 15.86
CA MET A 169 -9.42 -13.11 15.61
C MET A 169 -8.86 -12.96 14.19
N GLU A 170 -9.30 -13.83 13.28
CA GLU A 170 -8.77 -13.94 11.91
C GLU A 170 -9.08 -12.70 11.05
N ASN A 171 -10.17 -11.98 11.35
CA ASN A 171 -10.55 -10.73 10.67
C ASN A 171 -10.33 -9.52 11.57
N LEU A 172 -9.22 -8.81 11.34
CA LEU A 172 -8.79 -7.65 12.13
C LEU A 172 -9.79 -6.48 12.08
N LEU A 173 -10.70 -6.44 11.10
CA LEU A 173 -11.74 -5.41 11.01
C LEU A 173 -12.96 -5.70 11.90
N GLU A 174 -13.09 -6.91 12.44
CA GLU A 174 -14.23 -7.33 13.29
C GLU A 174 -13.81 -7.61 14.74
N VAL A 175 -12.51 -7.60 15.05
CA VAL A 175 -11.98 -7.85 16.40
C VAL A 175 -12.40 -6.72 17.35
N GLN A 176 -12.93 -7.10 18.52
CA GLN A 176 -13.18 -6.16 19.60
C GLN A 176 -11.87 -5.91 20.36
N VAL A 177 -11.37 -4.69 20.31
CA VAL A 177 -10.13 -4.28 20.98
C VAL A 177 -10.45 -3.88 22.42
N PRO A 178 -9.82 -4.50 23.44
CA PRO A 178 -9.95 -4.06 24.83
C PRO A 178 -9.50 -2.61 25.03
N GLU A 179 -10.13 -1.89 25.97
CA GLU A 179 -9.86 -0.45 26.17
C GLU A 179 -8.40 -0.13 26.54
N ASP A 180 -7.73 -1.03 27.28
CA ASP A 180 -6.33 -0.86 27.67
C ASP A 180 -5.40 -0.98 26.46
N VAL A 181 -5.66 -1.94 25.57
CA VAL A 181 -4.94 -2.11 24.31
C VAL A 181 -5.20 -0.90 23.40
N GLU A 182 -6.45 -0.45 23.28
CA GLU A 182 -6.80 0.72 22.48
C GLU A 182 -6.03 1.98 22.95
N ARG A 183 -5.95 2.21 24.27
CA ARG A 183 -5.17 3.33 24.83
C ARG A 183 -3.68 3.23 24.52
N GLN A 184 -3.11 2.02 24.55
CA GLN A 184 -1.70 1.79 24.21
C GLN A 184 -1.44 2.09 22.73
N LEU A 185 -2.28 1.58 21.84
CA LEU A 185 -2.18 1.85 20.40
C LEU A 185 -2.29 3.35 20.10
N GLN A 186 -3.26 4.04 20.70
CA GLN A 186 -3.39 5.50 20.57
C GLN A 186 -2.18 6.27 21.10
N GLN A 187 -1.51 5.76 22.13
CA GLN A 187 -0.28 6.37 22.64
C GLN A 187 0.89 6.15 21.69
N GLN A 188 1.03 4.94 21.15
CA GLN A 188 2.05 4.61 20.14
C GLN A 188 1.86 5.47 18.88
N ASP A 189 0.64 5.56 18.35
CA ASP A 189 0.32 6.38 17.17
C ASP A 189 0.68 7.86 17.39
N ARG A 190 0.43 8.42 18.58
CA ARG A 190 0.84 9.80 18.91
C ARG A 190 2.37 9.95 18.93
N GLN A 191 3.09 9.00 19.53
CA GLN A 191 4.56 9.03 19.58
C GLN A 191 5.17 8.93 18.18
N GLU A 192 4.62 8.08 17.32
CA GLU A 192 5.03 7.94 15.94
C GLU A 192 4.78 9.22 15.14
N GLN A 193 3.62 9.87 15.32
CA GLN A 193 3.31 11.15 14.70
C GLN A 193 4.31 12.24 15.13
N GLU A 194 4.56 12.38 16.44
CA GLU A 194 5.55 13.32 16.96
C GLU A 194 6.96 13.03 16.41
N GLN A 195 7.33 11.76 16.28
CA GLN A 195 8.62 11.38 15.70
C GLN A 195 8.69 11.72 14.21
N CYS A 196 7.64 11.45 13.44
CA CYS A 196 7.56 11.82 12.02
C CYS A 196 7.69 13.34 11.85
N GLU A 197 6.94 14.12 12.62
CA GLU A 197 7.01 15.58 12.60
C GLU A 197 8.42 16.10 12.93
N ARG A 198 9.08 15.51 13.94
CA ARG A 198 10.45 15.87 14.31
C ARG A 198 11.45 15.57 13.20
N VAL A 199 11.31 14.42 12.53
CA VAL A 199 12.15 14.06 11.38
C VAL A 199 11.90 15.02 10.22
N GLN A 200 10.64 15.32 9.92
CA GLN A 200 10.24 16.29 8.88
C GLN A 200 10.88 17.66 9.13
N GLN A 201 10.73 18.19 10.35
CA GLN A 201 11.32 19.48 10.75
C GLN A 201 12.85 19.46 10.67
N ALA A 202 13.50 18.37 11.05
CA ALA A 202 14.95 18.23 10.95
C ALA A 202 15.43 18.22 9.49
N LEU A 203 14.66 17.61 8.59
CA LEU A 203 14.94 17.62 7.14
C LEU A 203 14.74 19.01 6.54
N GLU A 204 13.70 19.75 6.95
CA GLU A 204 13.46 21.14 6.51
C GLU A 204 14.53 22.13 7.00
N LEU A 205 15.11 21.88 8.18
CA LEU A 205 16.14 22.72 8.79
C LEU A 205 17.57 22.37 8.35
N ALA A 206 17.77 21.25 7.63
CA ALA A 206 19.08 20.85 7.14
C ALA A 206 19.53 21.80 6.01
N PRO A 207 20.65 22.54 6.15
CA PRO A 207 21.14 23.39 5.07
C PRO A 207 21.56 22.55 3.86
N GLU A 208 21.19 22.97 2.64
CA GLU A 208 21.68 22.40 1.38
C GLU A 208 23.20 22.41 1.36
N THR A 209 23.81 21.31 1.79
CA THR A 209 25.25 21.14 1.75
C THR A 209 25.53 20.15 0.64
N GLN A 210 26.21 20.64 -0.41
CA GLN A 210 26.73 19.94 -1.61
C GLN A 210 25.96 20.18 -2.92
N ALA A 211 25.81 21.46 -3.29
CA ALA A 211 25.85 21.89 -4.69
C ALA A 211 27.19 22.59 -4.99
N GLU A 212 28.32 21.96 -4.65
CA GLU A 212 29.64 22.39 -5.10
C GLU A 212 30.64 21.25 -4.85
N VAL A 213 31.59 21.07 -5.78
CA VAL A 213 32.63 20.02 -5.84
C VAL A 213 32.21 18.74 -6.57
N ALA A 214 32.12 18.81 -7.90
CA ALA A 214 32.91 17.95 -8.81
C ALA A 214 32.62 18.28 -10.28
N ALA A 215 33.21 19.37 -10.79
CA ALA A 215 33.56 19.46 -12.20
C ALA A 215 35.08 19.57 -12.28
N PRO A 216 35.81 18.54 -12.75
CA PRO A 216 37.12 18.73 -13.30
C PRO A 216 37.00 18.92 -14.82
N THR A 217 37.60 20.03 -15.25
CA THR A 217 38.13 20.36 -16.58
C THR A 217 38.62 19.17 -17.41
#